data_AF-A0A8T5MTV4-F1
#
_entry.id   AF-A0A8T5MTV4-F1
#
_cell.length_a   1.000
_cell.length_b   1.000
_cell.length_c   1.000
_cell.angle_alpha   90.00
_cell.angle_beta   90.00
_cell.angle_gamma   90.00
#
_symmetry.space_group_name_H-M   'P 1'
#
loop_
_entity.id
_entity.type
_entity.pdbx_description
1 polymer ?
#
loop_
_entity_poly.entity_id
_entity_poly.type
_entity_poly.pdbx_seq_one_letter_code
_entity_poly.pdbx_strand_id
1 'polypeptide(L)'
;GDFMGARDKLDVLLIEQGLSGEDVINQIHRSIMDFGGISEKTRVQLLDKIGEIDFRLTEGANERIQLEALIAHFMLAGAKE
;
A
#
# COMPACT_ATOMS: atom_id res chain seq x y z
N GLY A 1 9.36 5.12 -10.22
CA GLY A 1 8.97 3.71 -10.06
C GLY A 1 8.04 3.28 -11.18
N ASP A 2 7.60 2.02 -11.16
CA ASP A 2 6.65 1.44 -12.12
C ASP A 2 5.28 1.20 -11.45
N PHE A 3 4.31 2.05 -11.76
CA PHE A 3 2.96 1.97 -11.19
C PHE A 3 2.15 0.81 -11.80
N MET A 4 2.28 0.59 -13.10
CA MET A 4 1.53 -0.47 -13.79
C MET A 4 2.00 -1.84 -13.34
N GLY A 5 3.31 -2.05 -13.24
CA GLY A 5 3.85 -3.31 -12.70
C GLY A 5 3.48 -3.55 -11.23
N ALA A 6 3.31 -2.49 -10.43
CA ALA A 6 2.79 -2.63 -9.06
C ALA A 6 1.31 -3.03 -9.03
N ARG A 7 0.50 -2.50 -9.95
CA ARG A 7 -0.91 -2.87 -10.14
C ARG A 7 -1.05 -4.32 -10.61
N ASP A 8 -0.21 -4.78 -11.53
CA ASP A 8 -0.23 -6.17 -11.99
C ASP A 8 0.09 -7.14 -10.84
N LYS A 9 1.06 -6.79 -9.98
CA LYS A 9 1.34 -7.56 -8.76
C LYS A 9 0.17 -7.55 -7.78
N LEU A 10 -0.54 -6.43 -7.65
CA LEU A 10 -1.73 -6.35 -6.83
C LEU A 10 -2.82 -7.31 -7.34
N ASP A 11 -3.01 -7.39 -8.65
CA ASP A 11 -3.98 -8.31 -9.26
C ASP A 11 -3.60 -9.78 -8.97
N VAL A 12 -2.31 -10.14 -9.00
CA VAL A 12 -1.86 -11.49 -8.58
C VAL A 12 -2.22 -11.77 -7.13
N LEU A 13 -2.00 -10.82 -6.22
CA LEU A 13 -2.30 -11.00 -4.79
C LEU A 13 -3.80 -11.17 -4.53
N LEU A 14 -4.64 -10.34 -5.15
CA LEU A 14 -6.08 -10.35 -4.91
C LEU A 14 -6.81 -11.46 -5.67
N ILE A 15 -6.44 -11.70 -6.93
CA ILE A 15 -7.18 -12.60 -7.83
C ILE A 15 -6.59 -14.01 -7.79
N GLU A 16 -5.28 -14.14 -8.01
CA GLU A 16 -4.66 -15.45 -8.11
C GLU A 16 -4.41 -16.10 -6.75
N GLN A 17 -3.99 -15.30 -5.76
CA GLN A 17 -3.71 -15.78 -4.41
C GLN A 17 -4.91 -15.65 -3.46
N GLY A 18 -5.95 -14.91 -3.85
CA GLY A 18 -7.19 -14.78 -3.07
C GLY A 18 -7.02 -14.06 -1.74
N LEU A 19 -6.01 -13.19 -1.61
CA LEU A 19 -5.81 -12.40 -0.41
C LEU A 19 -6.88 -11.31 -0.30
N SER A 20 -7.34 -11.05 0.93
CA SER A 20 -8.21 -9.90 1.20
C SER A 20 -7.43 -8.59 1.10
N GLY A 21 -8.13 -7.47 0.93
CA GLY A 21 -7.47 -6.16 0.98
C GLY A 21 -6.81 -5.87 2.33
N GLU A 22 -7.43 -6.33 3.42
CA GLU A 22 -6.88 -6.25 4.77
C GLU A 22 -5.58 -7.05 4.92
N ASP A 23 -5.51 -8.27 4.37
CA ASP A 23 -4.28 -9.08 4.40
C ASP A 23 -3.12 -8.38 3.70
N VAL A 24 -3.40 -7.80 2.53
CA VAL A 24 -2.42 -7.05 1.73
C VAL A 24 -1.95 -5.81 2.50
N ILE A 25 -2.87 -5.02 3.07
CA ILE A 25 -2.52 -3.83 3.87
C ILE A 25 -1.67 -4.20 5.09
N ASN A 26 -2.06 -5.24 5.82
CA ASN A 26 -1.32 -5.71 6.98
C ASN A 26 0.10 -6.15 6.63
N GLN A 27 0.27 -6.81 5.48
CA GLN A 27 1.58 -7.20 4.98
C GLN A 27 2.43 -6.01 4.53
N ILE A 28 1.82 -5.01 3.89
CA ILE A 28 2.48 -3.75 3.51
C ILE A 28 2.97 -3.01 4.76
N HIS A 29 2.12 -2.88 5.78
CA HIS A 29 2.46 -2.22 7.04
C HIS A 29 3.72 -2.83 7.68
N ARG A 30 3.75 -4.16 7.85
CA ARG A 30 4.93 -4.88 8.38
C ARG A 30 6.18 -4.61 7.53
N SER A 31 6.04 -4.70 6.21
CA SER A 31 7.16 -4.52 5.29
C SER A 31 7.76 -3.10 5.36
N ILE A 32 6.93 -2.06 5.54
CA ILE A 32 7.40 -0.68 5.68
C ILE A 32 8.13 -0.44 7.01
N MET A 33 7.68 -1.09 8.08
CA MET A 33 8.35 -0.98 9.39
C MET A 33 9.75 -1.59 9.36
N ASP A 34 9.92 -2.70 8.66
CA ASP A 34 11.21 -3.39 8.52
C ASP A 34 12.10 -2.77 7.42
N PHE A 35 11.55 -1.89 6.58
CA PHE A 35 12.29 -1.29 5.47
C PHE A 35 13.22 -0.17 5.94
N GLY A 36 14.53 -0.43 5.88
CA GLY A 36 15.58 0.54 6.20
C GLY A 36 15.96 1.52 5.08
N GLY A 37 15.35 1.40 3.89
CA GLY A 37 15.76 2.14 2.69
C GLY A 37 15.07 3.50 2.47
N ILE A 38 14.38 4.04 3.46
CA ILE A 38 13.71 5.36 3.41
C ILE A 38 14.01 6.20 4.65
N SER A 39 13.94 7.52 4.50
CA SER A 39 13.99 8.43 5.64
C SER A 39 12.85 8.20 6.65
N GLU A 40 13.07 8.56 7.91
CA GLU A 40 12.04 8.48 8.96
C GLU A 40 10.81 9.33 8.61
N LYS A 41 11.02 10.52 8.03
CA LYS A 41 9.95 11.41 7.59
C LYS A 41 9.06 10.73 6.56
N THR A 42 9.65 10.07 5.57
CA THR A 42 8.89 9.33 4.56
C THR A 42 8.20 8.12 5.17
N ARG A 43 8.84 7.38 6.08
CA ARG A 43 8.19 6.29 6.82
C ARG A 43 6.92 6.75 7.53
N VAL A 44 6.98 7.86 8.27
CA VAL A 44 5.81 8.44 8.96
C VAL A 44 4.70 8.82 7.97
N GLN A 45 5.05 9.44 6.84
CA GLN A 45 4.08 9.79 5.80
C GLN A 45 3.39 8.57 5.17
N LEU A 46 4.13 7.48 4.96
CA LEU A 46 3.57 6.24 4.43
C LEU A 46 2.66 5.56 5.45
N LEU A 47 3.06 5.53 6.73
CA LEU A 47 2.24 4.95 7.81
C LEU A 47 0.90 5.67 7.99
N ASP A 48 0.88 7.00 7.91
CA ASP A 48 -0.36 7.80 7.93
C ASP A 48 -1.34 7.36 6.83
N LYS A 49 -0.84 7.20 5.60
CA LYS A 49 -1.67 6.77 4.47
C LYS A 49 -2.11 5.32 4.56
N ILE A 50 -1.26 4.42 5.08
CA ILE A 50 -1.64 3.04 5.35
C ILE A 50 -2.83 3.00 6.32
N GLY A 51 -2.77 3.75 7.43
CA GLY A 51 -3.87 3.81 8.41
C GLY A 51 -5.16 4.39 7.85
N GLU A 52 -5.09 5.43 7.01
CA GLU A 52 -6.27 5.98 6.33
C GLU A 52 -6.94 4.96 5.40
N ILE A 53 -6.13 4.20 4.67
CA ILE A 53 -6.62 3.16 3.76
C ILE A 53 -7.22 1.99 4.54
N ASP A 54 -6.55 1.52 5.59
CA ASP A 54 -7.04 0.47 6.49
C ASP A 54 -8.41 0.80 7.08
N PHE A 55 -8.55 2.04 7.59
CA PHE A 55 -9.84 2.55 8.07
C PHE A 55 -10.91 2.51 6.98
N ARG A 56 -10.61 2.98 5.75
CA ARG A 56 -11.58 2.95 4.65
C ARG A 56 -11.98 1.54 4.24
N LEU A 57 -11.05 0.60 4.24
CA LEU A 57 -11.36 -0.81 3.98
C LEU A 57 -12.33 -1.37 5.03
N THR A 58 -12.05 -1.08 6.31
CA THR A 58 -12.92 -1.46 7.44
C THR A 58 -14.33 -0.89 7.30
N GLU A 59 -14.47 0.33 6.76
CA GLU A 59 -15.75 0.98 6.47
C GLU A 59 -16.46 0.44 5.21
N GLY A 60 -15.92 -0.61 4.58
CA GLY A 60 -16.50 -1.26 3.41
C GLY A 60 -16.21 -0.55 2.08
N ALA A 61 -15.16 0.26 2.01
CA ALA A 61 -14.72 0.84 0.75
C ALA A 61 -14.21 -0.25 -0.22
N ASN A 62 -14.20 0.07 -1.51
CA ASN A 62 -13.71 -0.85 -2.53
C ASN A 62 -12.20 -1.11 -2.37
N GLU A 63 -11.83 -2.36 -2.07
CA GLU A 63 -10.46 -2.77 -1.79
C GLU A 63 -9.48 -2.39 -2.90
N ARG A 64 -9.83 -2.71 -4.15
CA ARG A 64 -8.97 -2.47 -5.31
C ARG A 64 -8.67 -0.99 -5.51
N ILE A 65 -9.69 -0.13 -5.38
CA ILE A 65 -9.52 1.33 -5.50
C ILE A 65 -8.61 1.86 -4.39
N GLN A 66 -8.81 1.41 -3.14
CA GLN A 66 -8.00 1.90 -2.01
C GLN A 66 -6.54 1.41 -2.08
N LEU A 67 -6.31 0.17 -2.48
CA LEU A 67 -4.96 -0.38 -2.67
C LEU A 67 -4.22 0.29 -3.84
N GLU A 68 -4.91 0.56 -4.96
CA GLU A 68 -4.33 1.35 -6.06
C GLU A 68 -3.99 2.78 -5.61
N ALA A 69 -4.84 3.40 -4.78
CA ALA A 69 -4.56 4.71 -4.20
C ALA A 69 -3.30 4.68 -3.31
N LEU A 70 -3.13 3.63 -2.50
CA LEU A 70 -1.94 3.48 -1.66
C LEU A 70 -0.66 3.33 -2.51
N ILE A 71 -0.69 2.52 -3.57
CA ILE A 71 0.42 2.36 -4.52
C ILE A 71 0.77 3.71 -5.15
N ALA A 72 -0.24 4.50 -5.56
CA ALA A 72 -0.02 5.84 -6.12
C ALA A 72 0.66 6.76 -5.10
N HIS A 73 0.24 6.73 -3.84
CA HIS A 73 0.88 7.49 -2.76
C HIS A 73 2.35 7.09 -2.55
N PHE A 74 2.66 5.79 -2.57
CA PHE A 74 4.04 5.30 -2.41
C PHE A 74 4.94 5.79 -3.54
N MET A 75 4.43 5.79 -4.77
CA MET A 75 5.15 6.29 -5.94
C MET A 75 5.46 7.79 -5.84
N LEU A 76 4.52 8.58 -5.32
CA LEU A 76 4.71 10.02 -5.10
C LEU A 76 5.66 10.33 -3.94
N ALA A 77 5.68 9.49 -2.91
CA ALA A 77 6.60 9.63 -1.78
C ALA A 77 8.03 9.28 -2.18
N GLY A 78 8.23 8.16 -2.88
CA GLY A 78 9.55 7.74 -3.36
C GLY A 78 10.15 8.65 -4.43
N ALA A 79 9.35 9.46 -5.12
CA ALA A 79 9.87 10.49 -6.03
C ALA A 79 10.49 11.70 -5.32
N LYS A 80 10.31 11.82 -4.00
CA LYS A 80 10.80 12.92 -3.16
C LYS A 80 11.98 12.53 -2.25
N GLU A 81 12.32 11.25 -2.23
CA GLU A 81 13.55 10.72 -1.63
C GLU A 81 14.70 10.85 -2.63
#